data_AF-A0A914WEM8-F1
#
_entry.id   AF-A0A914WEM8-F1
#
_cell.length_a   1.000
_cell.length_b   1.000
_cell.length_c   1.000
_cell.angle_alpha   90.00
_cell.angle_beta   90.00
_cell.angle_gamma   90.00
#
_symmetry.space_group_name_H-M   'P 1'
#
loop_
_entity.id
_entity.type
_entity.pdbx_description
1 polymer ?
#
loop_
_entity_poly.entity_id
_entity_poly.type
_entity_poly.pdbx_seq_one_letter_code
_entity_poly.pdbx_strand_id
1 'polypeptide(L)'
;MITPFCIFTSFAFVIAFVDASNDDISVLILSQASDWDAQRANAAKDRLLLVSESLDSKLNVFLSHADFEDTHGHWTVWTLLPRLVAQLKESPPKWLLVCEPDTEVDLKRLLELLSKYDSSEKRFFGKALYDRSPTIIHHYYGAGENQERNFAYPDFAGGVVLSWEAVTSLALALEKRTRGDFAIDPKHE
;
A
#
# COMPACT_ATOMS: atom_id res chain seq x y z
N MET A 1 61.46 38.13 -21.76
CA MET A 1 61.49 36.97 -20.85
C MET A 1 60.14 36.93 -20.16
N ILE A 2 59.19 36.19 -20.75
CA ILE A 2 57.77 36.18 -20.36
C ILE A 2 57.50 34.83 -19.71
N THR A 3 57.15 34.81 -18.44
CA THR A 3 56.67 33.62 -17.72
C THR A 3 55.17 33.46 -17.97
N PRO A 4 54.67 32.29 -18.42
CA PRO A 4 53.23 32.07 -18.49
C PRO A 4 52.73 31.60 -17.13
N PHE A 5 51.67 32.25 -16.65
CA PHE A 5 50.95 31.89 -15.44
C PHE A 5 49.91 30.83 -15.80
N CYS A 6 50.16 29.57 -15.49
CA CYS A 6 49.19 28.48 -15.67
C CYS A 6 48.20 28.49 -14.51
N ILE A 7 46.96 28.92 -14.78
CA ILE A 7 45.83 28.77 -13.86
C ILE A 7 45.31 27.34 -14.01
N PHE A 8 45.61 26.47 -13.05
CA PHE A 8 44.94 25.17 -12.93
C PHE A 8 43.58 25.39 -12.24
N THR A 9 42.52 25.47 -13.03
CA THR A 9 41.16 25.37 -12.51
C THR A 9 40.86 23.90 -12.19
N SER A 10 40.97 23.54 -10.91
CA SER A 10 40.55 22.23 -10.42
C SER A 10 39.03 22.16 -10.45
N PHE A 11 38.47 21.42 -11.42
CA PHE A 11 37.07 21.01 -11.40
C PHE A 11 36.94 19.86 -10.40
N ALA A 12 36.49 20.17 -9.19
CA ALA A 12 36.05 19.16 -8.24
C ALA A 12 34.72 18.58 -8.76
N PHE A 13 34.81 17.41 -9.40
CA PHE A 13 33.64 16.60 -9.73
C PHE A 13 33.11 16.01 -8.41
N VAL A 14 32.17 16.69 -7.78
CA VAL A 14 31.40 16.11 -6.67
C VAL A 14 30.51 15.05 -7.30
N ILE A 15 30.96 13.81 -7.26
CA ILE A 15 30.07 12.66 -7.44
C ILE A 15 29.15 12.68 -6.23
N ALA A 16 27.99 13.30 -6.39
CA ALA A 16 26.87 13.01 -5.51
C ALA A 16 26.58 11.53 -5.71
N PHE A 17 26.96 10.70 -4.72
CA PHE A 17 26.33 9.41 -4.56
C PHE A 17 24.86 9.73 -4.31
N VAL A 18 24.04 9.62 -5.36
CA VAL A 18 22.61 9.43 -5.18
C VAL A 18 22.52 8.12 -4.45
N ASP A 19 22.31 8.21 -3.14
CA ASP A 19 22.02 7.05 -2.33
C ASP A 19 20.76 6.43 -2.95
N ALA A 20 20.93 5.26 -3.57
CA ALA A 20 19.81 4.52 -4.12
C ALA A 20 19.08 3.84 -2.96
N SER A 21 18.55 4.61 -2.00
CA SER A 21 17.56 4.13 -1.05
C SER A 21 16.22 3.98 -1.80
N ASN A 22 16.20 3.05 -2.75
CA ASN A 22 15.07 2.77 -3.61
C ASN A 22 14.12 1.83 -2.88
N ASP A 23 13.16 2.42 -2.18
CA ASP A 23 11.71 2.25 -2.43
C ASP A 23 10.91 2.20 -1.11
N ASP A 24 10.51 3.38 -0.59
CA ASP A 24 9.65 3.52 0.60
C ASP A 24 8.30 2.84 0.36
N ILE A 25 8.16 1.59 0.78
CA ILE A 25 6.90 0.86 0.83
C ILE A 25 6.29 1.06 2.22
N SER A 26 4.98 1.28 2.26
CA SER A 26 4.19 1.22 3.49
C SER A 26 3.37 -0.05 3.51
N VAL A 27 3.11 -0.61 4.69
CA VAL A 27 2.31 -1.82 4.89
C VAL A 27 1.12 -1.48 5.78
N LEU A 28 -0.08 -1.87 5.35
CA LEU A 28 -1.30 -1.84 6.13
C LEU A 28 -1.74 -3.28 6.41
N ILE A 29 -1.69 -3.68 7.69
CA ILE A 29 -2.15 -4.98 8.16
C ILE A 29 -3.60 -4.85 8.65
N LEU A 30 -4.53 -5.46 7.91
CA LEU A 30 -5.95 -5.51 8.24
C LEU A 30 -6.16 -6.45 9.42
N SER A 31 -6.54 -5.90 10.56
CA SER A 31 -6.60 -6.59 11.85
C SER A 31 -7.74 -6.04 12.71
N GLN A 32 -8.03 -6.72 13.81
CA GLN A 32 -9.10 -6.37 14.74
C GLN A 32 -8.56 -6.29 16.17
N ALA A 33 -9.27 -5.58 17.04
CA ALA A 33 -8.88 -5.32 18.43
C ALA A 33 -9.05 -6.53 19.37
N SER A 34 -9.42 -7.71 18.85
CA SER A 34 -9.48 -8.93 19.67
C SER A 34 -8.08 -9.32 20.13
N ASP A 35 -7.92 -9.83 21.36
CA ASP A 35 -6.59 -10.21 21.88
C ASP A 35 -5.85 -11.16 20.94
N TRP A 36 -6.58 -12.11 20.34
CA TRP A 36 -6.03 -13.09 19.41
C TRP A 36 -5.53 -12.44 18.11
N ASP A 37 -6.34 -11.59 17.48
CA ASP A 37 -5.97 -10.95 16.21
C ASP A 37 -4.90 -9.89 16.42
N ALA A 38 -4.97 -9.13 17.52
CA ALA A 38 -3.97 -8.13 17.87
C ALA A 38 -2.60 -8.78 18.09
N GLN A 39 -2.51 -9.92 18.79
CA GLN A 39 -1.24 -10.64 18.96
C GLN A 39 -0.64 -11.08 17.62
N ARG A 40 -1.46 -11.64 16.72
CA ARG A 40 -1.01 -12.05 15.39
C ARG A 40 -0.56 -10.86 14.54
N ALA A 41 -1.32 -9.75 14.57
CA ALA A 41 -1.01 -8.55 13.82
C ALA A 41 0.30 -7.90 14.28
N ASN A 42 0.53 -7.85 15.60
CA ASN A 42 1.80 -7.36 16.17
C ASN A 42 2.96 -8.28 15.79
N ALA A 43 2.80 -9.60 15.89
CA ALA A 43 3.84 -10.55 15.47
C ALA A 43 4.20 -10.40 13.97
N ALA A 44 3.20 -10.18 13.11
CA ALA A 44 3.42 -9.91 11.69
C ALA A 44 4.17 -8.60 11.46
N LYS A 45 3.80 -7.53 12.18
CA LYS A 45 4.48 -6.23 12.15
C LYS A 45 5.93 -6.34 12.59
N ASP A 46 6.20 -6.99 13.72
CA ASP A 46 7.55 -7.16 14.26
C ASP A 46 8.46 -7.92 13.29
N ARG A 47 7.93 -8.99 12.67
CA ARG A 47 8.66 -9.75 11.65
C ARG A 47 9.02 -8.90 10.44
N LEU A 48 8.07 -8.09 9.93
CA LEU A 48 8.31 -7.21 8.79
C LEU A 48 9.36 -6.13 9.11
N LEU A 49 9.27 -5.52 10.28
CA LEU A 49 10.24 -4.52 10.74
C LEU A 49 11.64 -5.11 10.88
N LEU A 50 11.77 -6.29 11.51
CA LEU A 50 13.04 -7.00 11.63
C LEU A 50 13.70 -7.28 10.27
N VAL A 51 12.90 -7.74 9.29
CA VAL A 51 13.42 -7.99 7.94
C VAL A 51 13.80 -6.67 7.26
N SER A 52 13.05 -5.59 7.45
CA SER A 52 13.36 -4.29 6.84
C SER A 52 14.68 -3.69 7.35
N GLU A 53 15.00 -3.87 8.64
CA GLU A 53 16.29 -3.46 9.21
C GLU A 53 17.46 -4.19 8.54
N SER A 54 17.31 -5.49 8.28
CA SER A 54 18.34 -6.29 7.59
C SER A 54 18.54 -5.91 6.13
N LEU A 55 17.56 -5.26 5.52
CA LEU A 55 17.57 -4.81 4.13
C LEU A 55 17.92 -3.32 3.98
N ASP A 56 18.18 -2.61 5.10
CA ASP A 56 18.36 -1.15 5.14
C ASP A 56 17.25 -0.40 4.40
N SER A 57 16.01 -0.89 4.52
CA SER A 57 14.84 -0.37 3.84
C SER A 57 13.90 0.29 4.84
N LYS A 58 13.46 1.51 4.54
CA LYS A 58 12.51 2.25 5.38
C LYS A 58 11.10 1.70 5.14
N LEU A 59 10.54 1.08 6.18
CA LEU A 59 9.23 0.43 6.17
C LEU A 59 8.31 1.07 7.22
N ASN A 60 7.19 1.66 6.79
CA ASN A 60 6.13 2.04 7.72
C ASN A 60 5.10 0.90 7.80
N VAL A 61 4.78 0.43 9.01
CA VAL A 61 3.79 -0.64 9.21
C VAL A 61 2.65 -0.17 10.10
N PHE A 62 1.45 -0.15 9.54
CA PHE A 62 0.21 0.24 10.19
C PHE A 62 -0.66 -0.99 10.49
N LEU A 63 -1.30 -0.98 11.64
CA LEU A 63 -2.31 -1.94 12.08
C LEU A 63 -3.67 -1.25 12.05
N SER A 64 -4.61 -1.78 11.30
CA SER A 64 -5.89 -1.11 11.10
C SER A 64 -6.68 -0.88 12.39
N HIS A 65 -6.61 -1.81 13.35
CA HIS A 65 -7.31 -1.70 14.64
C HIS A 65 -6.67 -0.73 15.64
N ALA A 66 -5.38 -0.40 15.49
CA ALA A 66 -4.62 0.38 16.47
C ALA A 66 -4.28 1.78 15.95
N ASP A 67 -3.85 1.88 14.70
CA ASP A 67 -3.42 3.16 14.11
C ASP A 67 -4.60 3.99 13.57
N PHE A 68 -5.79 3.38 13.46
CA PHE A 68 -7.00 4.01 12.90
C PHE A 68 -8.27 3.72 13.72
N GLU A 69 -8.15 3.55 15.03
CA GLU A 69 -9.29 3.25 15.92
C GLU A 69 -10.42 4.30 15.84
N ASP A 70 -10.07 5.55 15.54
CA ASP A 70 -10.98 6.70 15.39
C ASP A 70 -11.79 6.65 14.09
N THR A 71 -11.42 5.76 13.17
CA THR A 71 -12.00 5.66 11.85
C THR A 71 -13.12 4.63 11.86
N HIS A 72 -14.35 5.08 11.60
CA HIS A 72 -15.48 4.17 11.42
C HIS A 72 -15.23 3.25 10.23
N GLY A 73 -15.42 1.95 10.44
CA GLY A 73 -15.12 0.94 9.42
C GLY A 73 -13.64 0.67 9.22
N HIS A 74 -12.78 0.92 10.22
CA HIS A 74 -11.33 0.63 10.16
C HIS A 74 -10.98 -0.84 9.90
N TRP A 75 -11.96 -1.75 9.81
CA TRP A 75 -11.77 -3.12 9.36
C TRP A 75 -11.81 -3.27 7.82
N THR A 76 -12.09 -2.22 7.06
CA THR A 76 -12.10 -2.25 5.58
C THR A 76 -11.02 -1.36 4.98
N VAL A 77 -10.57 -1.69 3.76
CA VAL A 77 -9.43 -0.99 3.15
C VAL A 77 -9.78 0.43 2.73
N TRP A 78 -10.94 0.64 2.10
CA TRP A 78 -11.30 1.94 1.52
C TRP A 78 -11.57 3.02 2.55
N THR A 79 -12.12 2.68 3.71
CA THR A 79 -12.36 3.67 4.77
C THR A 79 -11.04 4.25 5.28
N LEU A 80 -9.97 3.45 5.23
CA LEU A 80 -8.64 3.79 5.68
C LEU A 80 -7.82 4.58 4.67
N LEU A 81 -8.03 4.41 3.35
CA LEU A 81 -7.19 5.07 2.34
C LEU A 81 -7.12 6.60 2.50
N PRO A 82 -8.23 7.35 2.71
CA PRO A 82 -8.15 8.79 2.92
C PRO A 82 -7.36 9.18 4.19
N ARG A 83 -7.49 8.38 5.25
CA ARG A 83 -6.79 8.62 6.53
C ARG A 83 -5.29 8.37 6.36
N LEU A 84 -4.93 7.27 5.71
CA LEU A 84 -3.57 6.90 5.41
C LEU A 84 -2.87 7.96 4.53
N VAL A 85 -3.56 8.43 3.48
CA VAL A 85 -3.05 9.51 2.60
C VAL A 85 -2.82 10.79 3.39
N ALA A 86 -3.74 11.18 4.27
CA ALA A 86 -3.59 12.36 5.11
C ALA A 86 -2.41 12.23 6.10
N GLN A 87 -2.22 11.04 6.69
CA GLN A 87 -1.14 10.77 7.65
C GLN A 87 0.25 10.76 7.00
N LEU A 88 0.35 10.28 5.76
CA LEU A 88 1.61 10.14 5.03
C LEU A 88 1.92 11.30 4.07
N LYS A 89 1.16 12.41 4.12
CA LYS A 89 1.28 13.53 3.17
C LYS A 89 2.67 14.17 3.10
N GLU A 90 3.40 14.20 4.22
CA GLU A 90 4.74 14.81 4.29
C GLU A 90 5.85 13.88 3.76
N SER A 91 5.60 12.57 3.71
CA SER A 91 6.56 11.56 3.26
C SER A 91 5.81 10.42 2.56
N PRO A 92 5.25 10.66 1.36
CA PRO A 92 4.45 9.66 0.66
C PRO A 92 5.33 8.47 0.23
N PRO A 93 4.89 7.23 0.49
CA PRO A 93 5.59 6.04 -0.01
C PRO A 93 5.44 5.92 -1.53
N LYS A 94 6.23 5.05 -2.16
CA LYS A 94 6.03 4.65 -3.56
C LYS A 94 4.93 3.59 -3.70
N TRP A 95 4.83 2.72 -2.70
CA TRP A 95 3.96 1.54 -2.73
C TRP A 95 3.23 1.37 -1.39
N LEU A 96 2.02 0.83 -1.46
CA LEU A 96 1.25 0.36 -0.30
C LEU A 96 0.99 -1.14 -0.46
N LEU A 97 1.54 -1.95 0.44
CA LEU A 97 1.10 -3.32 0.65
C LEU A 97 -0.08 -3.33 1.62
N VAL A 98 -1.18 -3.95 1.23
CA VAL A 98 -2.30 -4.27 2.12
C VAL A 98 -2.34 -5.79 2.29
N CYS A 99 -2.32 -6.26 3.53
CA CYS A 99 -2.30 -7.68 3.84
C CYS A 99 -3.02 -8.00 5.16
N GLU A 100 -3.10 -9.28 5.50
CA GLU A 100 -3.67 -9.78 6.76
C GLU A 100 -2.56 -10.31 7.70
N PRO A 101 -2.86 -10.57 8.99
CA PRO A 101 -1.84 -11.00 9.95
C PRO A 101 -1.16 -12.34 9.62
N ASP A 102 -1.83 -13.21 8.87
CA ASP A 102 -1.29 -14.49 8.37
C ASP A 102 -0.66 -14.40 6.98
N THR A 103 -0.66 -13.24 6.34
CA THR A 103 0.03 -13.10 5.06
C THR A 103 1.54 -13.23 5.26
N GLU A 104 2.12 -14.25 4.62
CA GLU A 104 3.56 -14.43 4.56
C GLU A 104 4.17 -13.56 3.45
N VAL A 105 5.06 -12.64 3.82
CA VAL A 105 5.64 -11.65 2.90
C VAL A 105 7.15 -11.87 2.80
N ASP A 106 7.60 -12.25 1.61
CA ASP A 106 9.03 -12.17 1.25
C ASP A 106 9.35 -10.75 0.81
N LEU A 107 9.70 -9.90 1.79
CA LEU A 107 9.91 -8.46 1.57
C LEU A 107 11.01 -8.19 0.54
N LYS A 108 12.10 -8.97 0.56
CA LYS A 108 13.20 -8.81 -0.38
C LYS A 108 12.73 -9.05 -1.82
N ARG A 109 12.07 -10.17 -2.08
CA ARG A 109 11.54 -10.48 -3.44
C ARG A 109 10.48 -9.49 -3.87
N LEU A 110 9.67 -9.01 -2.93
CA LEU A 110 8.67 -7.99 -3.21
C LEU A 110 9.31 -6.69 -3.68
N LEU A 111 10.31 -6.18 -2.96
CA LEU A 111 11.06 -4.98 -3.35
C LEU A 111 11.76 -5.17 -4.70
N GLU A 112 12.41 -6.31 -4.92
CA GLU A 112 13.03 -6.66 -6.22
C GLU A 112 12.01 -6.67 -7.37
N LEU A 113 10.77 -7.13 -7.13
CA LEU A 113 9.69 -7.08 -8.11
C LEU A 113 9.25 -5.65 -8.38
N LEU A 114 8.98 -4.86 -7.33
CA LEU A 114 8.45 -3.51 -7.44
C LEU A 114 9.44 -2.54 -8.08
N SER A 115 10.74 -2.74 -7.89
CA SER A 115 11.80 -1.94 -8.53
C SER A 115 11.76 -1.95 -10.07
N LYS A 116 11.03 -2.91 -10.66
CA LYS A 116 10.87 -3.06 -12.12
C LYS A 116 9.70 -2.25 -12.69
N TYR A 117 8.90 -1.61 -11.85
CA TYR A 117 7.69 -0.88 -12.25
C TYR A 117 7.80 0.60 -11.90
N ASP A 118 7.19 1.45 -12.74
CA ASP A 118 7.08 2.88 -12.46
C ASP A 118 6.01 3.12 -11.38
N SER A 119 6.43 3.62 -10.22
CA SER A 119 5.54 3.93 -9.10
C SER A 119 4.66 5.16 -9.34
N SER A 120 4.95 5.97 -10.37
CA SER A 120 4.12 7.12 -10.75
C SER A 120 2.88 6.74 -11.56
N GLU A 121 2.81 5.50 -12.05
CA GLU A 121 1.63 4.98 -12.74
C GLU A 121 0.65 4.35 -11.76
N LYS A 122 -0.64 4.34 -12.09
CA LYS A 122 -1.68 3.64 -11.30
C LYS A 122 -1.54 2.14 -11.51
N ARG A 123 -1.02 1.45 -10.51
CA ARG A 123 -0.74 0.01 -10.55
C ARG A 123 -1.42 -0.69 -9.39
N PHE A 124 -1.95 -1.89 -9.67
CA PHE A 124 -2.55 -2.79 -8.70
C PHE A 124 -2.01 -4.20 -8.95
N PHE A 125 -1.38 -4.79 -7.95
CA PHE A 125 -0.85 -6.15 -7.98
C PHE A 125 -1.52 -6.98 -6.91
N GLY A 126 -1.98 -8.17 -7.26
CA GLY A 126 -2.64 -9.07 -6.33
C GLY A 126 -3.36 -10.17 -7.07
N LYS A 127 -3.93 -11.10 -6.31
CA LYS A 127 -4.78 -12.14 -6.88
C LYS A 127 -6.21 -11.60 -7.02
N ALA A 128 -6.73 -11.67 -8.25
CA ALA A 128 -8.11 -11.35 -8.54
C ALA A 128 -9.03 -12.51 -8.14
N LEU A 129 -10.11 -12.20 -7.43
CA LEU A 129 -11.22 -13.08 -7.12
C LEU A 129 -12.42 -12.69 -7.97
N TYR A 130 -13.24 -13.69 -8.28
CA TYR A 130 -14.45 -13.56 -9.08
C TYR A 130 -15.54 -14.42 -8.48
N ASP A 131 -16.75 -13.88 -8.47
CA ASP A 131 -17.93 -14.63 -8.10
C ASP A 131 -18.34 -15.58 -9.24
N ARG A 132 -18.61 -16.84 -8.91
CA ARG A 132 -19.19 -17.79 -9.88
C ARG A 132 -20.65 -17.45 -10.19
N SER A 133 -21.33 -16.84 -9.24
CA SER A 133 -22.69 -16.32 -9.30
C SER A 133 -22.82 -15.22 -8.26
N PRO A 134 -23.65 -14.18 -8.47
CA PRO A 134 -23.84 -13.11 -7.49
C PRO A 134 -24.24 -13.67 -6.12
N THR A 135 -23.33 -13.63 -5.15
CA THR A 135 -23.61 -14.17 -3.81
C THR A 135 -24.38 -13.15 -2.97
N ILE A 136 -24.09 -11.85 -3.16
CA ILE A 136 -24.82 -10.76 -2.52
C ILE A 136 -25.66 -9.95 -3.52
N ILE A 137 -26.84 -10.46 -3.82
CA ILE A 137 -27.85 -9.88 -4.73
C ILE A 137 -28.20 -8.39 -4.53
N HIS A 138 -27.96 -7.79 -3.35
CA HIS A 138 -28.28 -6.37 -3.10
C HIS A 138 -27.20 -5.37 -3.55
N HIS A 139 -25.94 -5.78 -3.73
CA HIS A 139 -24.91 -4.94 -4.37
C HIS A 139 -25.03 -4.90 -5.90
N TYR A 140 -25.82 -5.82 -6.47
CA TYR A 140 -26.13 -5.89 -7.91
C TYR A 140 -27.50 -5.28 -8.26
N TYR A 141 -28.26 -4.79 -7.29
CA TYR A 141 -29.58 -4.21 -7.55
C TYR A 141 -29.44 -2.90 -8.32
N GLY A 142 -29.73 -2.94 -9.63
CA GLY A 142 -29.59 -1.80 -10.55
C GLY A 142 -28.49 -1.94 -11.61
N ALA A 143 -27.61 -2.94 -11.49
CA ALA A 143 -26.78 -3.39 -12.60
C ALA A 143 -27.67 -4.25 -13.51
N GLY A 144 -28.17 -3.67 -14.60
CA GLY A 144 -29.14 -4.33 -15.48
C GLY A 144 -28.70 -5.72 -15.93
N GLU A 145 -29.67 -6.58 -16.24
CA GLU A 145 -29.52 -8.02 -16.59
C GLU A 145 -28.50 -8.33 -17.70
N ASN A 146 -27.97 -7.30 -18.38
CA ASN A 146 -27.03 -7.38 -19.50
C ASN A 146 -25.60 -6.86 -19.21
N GLN A 147 -25.26 -6.47 -17.97
CA GLN A 147 -23.88 -6.08 -17.63
C GLN A 147 -23.10 -7.28 -17.07
N GLU A 148 -21.92 -7.50 -17.66
CA GLU A 148 -21.01 -8.60 -17.40
C GLU A 148 -20.81 -8.79 -15.88
N ARG A 149 -21.34 -9.90 -15.37
CA ARG A 149 -21.31 -10.29 -13.95
C ARG A 149 -19.92 -10.75 -13.47
N ASN A 150 -18.85 -10.25 -14.08
CA ASN A 150 -17.46 -10.65 -13.81
C ASN A 150 -16.59 -9.43 -13.51
N PHE A 151 -16.88 -8.72 -12.42
CA PHE A 151 -15.89 -7.77 -11.89
C PHE A 151 -14.94 -8.51 -10.93
N ALA A 152 -13.66 -8.14 -10.97
CA ALA A 152 -12.65 -8.69 -10.08
C ALA A 152 -12.60 -7.89 -8.77
N TYR A 153 -12.35 -8.59 -7.66
CA TYR A 153 -12.00 -7.97 -6.38
C TYR A 153 -10.72 -8.59 -5.81
N PRO A 154 -9.99 -7.87 -4.94
CA PRO A 154 -8.71 -8.34 -4.43
C PRO A 154 -8.83 -9.42 -3.35
N ASP A 155 -7.96 -10.41 -3.43
CA ASP A 155 -7.65 -11.35 -2.35
C ASP A 155 -6.65 -10.72 -1.36
N PHE A 156 -7.16 -10.01 -0.34
CA PHE A 156 -6.28 -9.38 0.66
C PHE A 156 -5.50 -10.38 1.52
N ALA A 157 -5.99 -11.62 1.69
CA ALA A 157 -5.28 -12.66 2.42
C ALA A 157 -3.98 -13.07 1.71
N GLY A 158 -3.97 -13.02 0.37
CA GLY A 158 -2.78 -13.20 -0.47
C GLY A 158 -1.85 -11.98 -0.51
N GLY A 159 -2.24 -10.85 0.09
CA GLY A 159 -1.55 -9.58 -0.01
C GLY A 159 -1.77 -8.90 -1.37
N VAL A 160 -1.99 -7.59 -1.34
CA VAL A 160 -2.09 -6.76 -2.55
C VAL A 160 -1.22 -5.53 -2.44
N VAL A 161 -0.63 -5.12 -3.56
CA VAL A 161 0.19 -3.93 -3.64
C VAL A 161 -0.40 -2.93 -4.59
N LEU A 162 -0.53 -1.70 -4.13
CA LEU A 162 -0.94 -0.56 -4.92
C LEU A 162 0.23 0.42 -5.06
N SER A 163 0.38 1.04 -6.23
CA SER A 163 1.20 2.24 -6.30
C SER A 163 0.55 3.36 -5.50
N TRP A 164 1.35 4.26 -4.95
CA TRP A 164 0.81 5.37 -4.18
C TRP A 164 -0.09 6.28 -5.02
N GLU A 165 0.19 6.45 -6.31
CA GLU A 165 -0.69 7.16 -7.25
C GLU A 165 -2.09 6.49 -7.39
N ALA A 166 -2.15 5.16 -7.33
CA ALA A 166 -3.43 4.45 -7.29
C ALA A 166 -4.15 4.69 -5.95
N VAL A 167 -3.41 4.67 -4.83
CA VAL A 167 -3.96 4.93 -3.48
C VAL A 167 -4.57 6.33 -3.37
N THR A 168 -3.86 7.37 -3.79
CA THR A 168 -4.34 8.76 -3.74
C THR A 168 -5.55 8.98 -4.66
N SER A 169 -5.52 8.39 -5.85
CA SER A 169 -6.66 8.41 -6.79
C SER A 169 -7.92 7.77 -6.21
N LEU A 170 -7.77 6.62 -5.55
CA LEU A 170 -8.87 5.91 -4.88
C LEU A 170 -9.40 6.72 -3.68
N ALA A 171 -8.50 7.24 -2.83
CA ALA A 171 -8.88 8.09 -1.70
C ALA A 171 -9.72 9.29 -2.14
N LEU A 172 -9.29 10.00 -3.19
CA LEU A 172 -10.03 11.14 -3.74
C LEU A 172 -11.41 10.74 -4.29
N ALA A 173 -11.52 9.56 -4.92
CA ALA A 173 -12.79 9.06 -5.42
C ALA A 173 -13.75 8.69 -4.27
N LEU A 174 -13.23 8.21 -3.15
CA LEU A 174 -13.99 7.83 -1.95
C LEU A 174 -14.50 9.05 -1.17
N GLU A 175 -13.73 10.14 -1.11
CA GLU A 175 -14.18 11.39 -0.49
C GLU A 175 -15.41 12.01 -1.19
N LYS A 176 -15.57 11.74 -2.48
CA LYS A 176 -16.71 12.23 -3.28
C LYS A 176 -17.99 11.42 -3.06
N ARG A 177 -17.92 10.27 -2.38
CA ARG A 177 -19.08 9.41 -2.11
C ARG A 177 -19.66 9.70 -0.73
N THR A 178 -20.99 9.72 -0.64
CA THR A 178 -21.68 9.71 0.66
C THR A 178 -21.37 8.39 1.38
N ARG A 179 -20.73 8.48 2.54
CA ARG A 179 -20.44 7.31 3.38
C ARG A 179 -21.74 6.87 4.05
N GLY A 180 -22.09 5.59 3.90
CA GLY A 180 -23.10 4.95 4.74
C GLY A 180 -22.49 4.48 6.06
N ASP A 181 -23.34 4.12 7.01
CA ASP A 181 -22.93 3.61 8.32
C ASP A 181 -22.39 2.17 8.27
N PHE A 182 -22.51 1.50 7.11
CA PHE A 182 -22.08 0.13 6.90
C PHE A 182 -20.88 0.07 5.93
N ALA A 183 -19.86 -0.72 6.29
CA ALA A 183 -18.67 -0.96 5.47
C ALA A 183 -18.22 -2.43 5.61
N ILE A 184 -17.99 -3.10 4.48
CA ILE A 184 -17.50 -4.49 4.41
C ILE A 184 -16.67 -4.67 3.13
N ASP A 185 -15.45 -5.22 3.20
CA ASP A 185 -14.61 -5.51 2.01
C ASP A 185 -15.29 -6.49 1.04
N PRO A 186 -15.15 -6.37 -0.31
CA PRO A 186 -15.79 -7.29 -1.26
C PRO A 186 -15.41 -8.76 -1.06
N LYS A 187 -14.26 -9.05 -0.44
CA LYS A 187 -13.85 -10.42 -0.12
C LYS A 187 -14.71 -11.07 0.99
N HIS A 188 -15.39 -10.24 1.78
CA HIS A 188 -16.24 -10.61 2.91
C HIS A 188 -17.73 -10.42 2.60
N GLU A 189 -18.04 -9.90 1.41
CA GLU A 189 -19.36 -9.97 0.79
C GLU A 189 -19.57 -11.38 0.20
#